data_AF-A0A0E4CRE1-F1
#
_entry.id   AF-A0A0E4CRE1-F1
#
_cell.length_a   1.000
_cell.length_b   1.000
_cell.length_c   1.000
_cell.angle_alpha   90.00
_cell.angle_beta   90.00
_cell.angle_gamma   90.00
#
_symmetry.space_group_name_H-M   'P 1'
#
loop_
_entity.id
_entity.type
_entity.pdbx_description
1 polymer ?
#
loop_
_entity_poly.entity_id
_entity_poly.type
_entity_poly.pdbx_seq_one_letter_code
_entity_poly.pdbx_strand_id
1 'polypeptide(L)'
;MVAAVCSVAAMVLGGLALSKVSQVQSAPPAAPTTVSAPAAAPQLFDDAADRALCQAIPDLMRERNDADNTYQALPAGSPERRAAMPAYKSGVQDWAGRMETVLAAHAQPDRYLTRTLQRYIDDTLLYAQNIYPNKTDPYDKPTWDTGVVDYGGALGRCNQLGIGWQH
;
A
#
# COMPACT_ATOMS: atom_id res chain seq x y z
N MET A 1 32.87 45.20 -27.52
CA MET A 1 31.49 45.61 -27.22
C MET A 1 31.06 44.79 -26.00
N VAL A 2 31.03 45.28 -24.75
CA VAL A 2 30.26 46.43 -24.17
C VAL A 2 28.78 46.26 -24.55
N ALA A 3 27.77 46.20 -23.71
CA ALA A 3 27.53 46.25 -22.26
C ALA A 3 26.14 45.58 -22.05
N ALA A 4 25.82 44.95 -20.92
CA ALA A 4 25.05 45.52 -19.79
C ALA A 4 24.07 46.66 -20.13
N VAL A 5 22.87 46.66 -19.50
CA VAL A 5 21.77 47.67 -19.40
C VAL A 5 20.42 47.01 -19.74
N CYS A 6 19.27 47.19 -19.08
CA CYS A 6 18.76 47.85 -17.85
C CYS A 6 17.32 47.31 -17.63
N SER A 7 16.81 47.08 -16.41
CA SER A 7 16.00 48.00 -15.55
C SER A 7 14.64 48.40 -16.20
N VAL A 8 13.50 48.68 -15.56
CA VAL A 8 13.12 49.40 -14.32
C VAL A 8 11.60 49.22 -14.09
N ALA A 9 11.11 49.25 -12.84
CA ALA A 9 9.90 49.97 -12.40
C ALA A 9 9.79 49.84 -10.86
N ALA A 10 10.22 50.82 -10.03
CA ALA A 10 9.52 52.05 -9.60
C ALA A 10 8.19 51.75 -8.87
N MET A 11 7.82 52.27 -7.70
CA MET A 11 8.10 53.53 -7.00
C MET A 11 7.46 53.44 -5.59
N VAL A 12 8.08 53.97 -4.54
CA VAL A 12 7.34 54.65 -3.44
C VAL A 12 8.18 55.83 -2.95
N LEU A 13 7.57 57.02 -3.01
CA LEU A 13 8.11 58.31 -2.57
C LEU A 13 7.91 58.50 -1.07
N GLY A 14 8.87 59.15 -0.39
CA GLY A 14 8.67 59.61 0.98
C GLY A 14 9.86 60.37 1.56
N GLY A 15 9.87 61.69 1.40
CA GLY A 15 10.25 62.70 2.40
C GLY A 15 11.66 62.71 3.01
N LEU A 16 12.43 63.76 2.69
CA LEU A 16 13.62 64.19 3.43
C LEU A 16 13.24 64.78 4.80
N ALA A 17 13.89 64.35 5.89
CA ALA A 17 14.22 65.22 7.01
C ALA A 17 15.40 64.65 7.81
N LEU A 18 16.42 65.48 8.01
CA LEU A 18 17.68 65.22 8.68
C LEU A 18 17.52 64.85 10.16
N SER A 19 18.35 63.93 10.67
CA SER A 19 19.40 64.21 11.69
C SER A 19 19.76 62.98 12.55
N LYS A 20 21.08 62.71 12.58
CA LYS A 20 21.88 62.21 13.73
C LYS A 20 21.85 60.73 14.16
N VAL A 21 23.09 60.29 14.40
CA VAL A 21 23.62 59.13 15.15
C VAL A 21 23.69 57.80 14.41
N SER A 22 24.90 57.46 13.95
CA SER A 22 25.29 56.08 13.62
C SER A 22 25.28 55.24 14.89
N GLN A 23 24.20 54.51 15.16
CA GLN A 23 24.24 53.37 16.06
C GLN A 23 24.72 52.15 15.28
N VAL A 24 25.96 51.74 15.54
CA VAL A 24 26.46 50.44 15.11
C VAL A 24 25.73 49.38 15.93
N GLN A 25 24.68 48.81 15.36
CA GLN A 25 23.99 47.67 15.95
C GLN A 25 24.75 46.40 15.54
N SER A 26 25.49 45.81 16.47
CA SER A 26 26.10 44.50 16.28
C SER A 26 24.98 43.46 16.07
N ALA A 27 24.94 42.84 14.88
CA ALA A 27 24.03 41.74 14.60
C ALA A 27 24.36 40.54 15.51
N PRO A 28 23.35 39.80 16.03
CA PRO A 28 23.59 38.56 16.75
C PRO A 28 24.32 37.54 15.86
N PRO A 29 25.20 36.68 16.43
CA PRO A 29 25.84 35.62 15.66
C PRO A 29 24.78 34.68 15.07
N ALA A 30 24.96 34.33 13.79
CA ALA A 30 24.09 33.39 13.10
C ALA A 30 24.05 32.06 13.84
N ALA A 31 22.85 31.52 14.07
CA ALA A 31 22.68 30.21 14.67
C ALA A 31 23.38 29.14 13.81
N PRO A 32 24.10 28.18 14.41
CA PRO A 32 24.72 27.10 13.66
C PRO A 32 23.64 26.29 12.94
N THR A 33 23.76 26.16 11.62
CA THR A 33 22.97 25.24 10.81
C THR A 33 23.36 23.82 11.21
N THR A 34 22.52 23.16 12.01
CA THR A 34 22.64 21.72 12.23
C THR A 34 22.22 21.01 10.96
N VAL A 35 23.18 20.36 10.29
CA VAL A 35 22.87 19.41 9.22
C VAL A 35 22.30 18.16 9.88
N SER A 36 20.99 17.93 9.75
CA SER A 36 20.38 16.67 10.17
C SER A 36 20.97 15.52 9.36
N ALA A 37 21.35 14.45 10.04
CA ALA A 37 21.74 13.20 9.40
C ALA A 37 20.61 12.68 8.48
N PRO A 38 20.94 11.94 7.40
CA PRO A 38 19.92 11.33 6.55
C PRO A 38 18.97 10.48 7.40
N ALA A 39 17.67 10.56 7.11
CA ALA A 39 16.69 9.69 7.76
C ALA A 39 17.05 8.22 7.51
N ALA A 40 16.95 7.38 8.55
CA ALA A 40 17.12 5.94 8.41
C ALA A 40 16.14 5.39 7.35
N ALA A 41 16.58 4.39 6.59
CA ALA A 41 15.71 3.73 5.62
C ALA A 41 14.46 3.19 6.32
N PRO A 42 13.25 3.29 5.70
CA PRO A 42 12.04 2.76 6.30
C PRO A 42 12.21 1.26 6.57
N GLN A 43 12.03 0.86 7.83
CA GLN A 43 11.96 -0.57 8.16
C GLN A 43 10.64 -1.11 7.64
N LEU A 44 10.70 -1.94 6.59
CA LEU A 44 9.51 -2.51 5.95
C LEU A 44 8.78 -3.50 6.84
N PHE A 45 9.53 -4.26 7.64
CA PHE A 45 9.04 -5.41 8.40
C PHE A 45 9.36 -5.29 9.87
N ASP A 46 8.42 -5.69 10.72
CA ASP A 46 8.57 -5.75 12.17
C ASP A 46 8.31 -7.19 12.61
N ASP A 47 9.33 -7.91 13.04
CA ASP A 47 9.22 -9.35 13.36
C ASP A 47 8.16 -9.65 14.44
N ALA A 48 7.96 -8.77 15.41
CA ALA A 48 7.00 -9.02 16.48
C ALA A 48 5.57 -8.77 15.99
N ALA A 49 5.34 -7.63 15.33
CA ALA A 49 4.02 -7.29 14.81
C ALA A 49 3.60 -8.18 13.63
N ASP A 50 4.52 -8.48 12.73
CA ASP A 50 4.27 -9.36 11.60
C ASP A 50 3.99 -10.79 12.08
N ARG A 51 4.69 -11.27 13.12
CA ARG A 51 4.42 -12.57 13.72
C ARG A 51 3.01 -12.63 14.29
N ALA A 52 2.58 -11.60 15.01
CA ALA A 52 1.23 -11.54 15.57
C ALA A 52 0.17 -11.63 14.47
N LEU A 53 0.33 -10.89 13.36
CA LEU A 53 -0.58 -10.97 12.22
C LEU A 53 -0.52 -12.34 11.51
N CYS A 54 0.67 -12.86 11.25
CA CYS A 54 0.87 -14.16 10.63
C CYS A 54 0.26 -15.31 11.44
N GLN A 55 0.19 -15.21 12.77
CA GLN A 55 -0.47 -16.19 13.63
C GLN A 55 -2.00 -16.15 13.54
N ALA A 56 -2.58 -15.01 13.15
CA ALA A 56 -4.03 -14.80 13.16
C ALA A 56 -4.74 -15.24 11.87
N ILE A 57 -4.02 -15.33 10.74
CA ILE A 57 -4.58 -15.60 9.41
C ILE A 57 -4.53 -17.04 8.87
N PRO A 58 -3.77 -18.04 9.41
CA PRO A 58 -3.53 -19.29 8.67
C PRO A 58 -4.78 -20.09 8.33
N ASP A 59 -5.78 -20.12 9.22
CA ASP A 59 -7.04 -20.84 8.97
C ASP A 59 -7.84 -20.20 7.82
N LEU A 60 -7.95 -18.87 7.82
CA LEU A 60 -8.63 -18.12 6.75
C LEU A 60 -7.89 -18.28 5.41
N MET A 61 -6.56 -18.31 5.42
CA MET A 61 -5.78 -18.50 4.19
C MET A 61 -5.93 -19.92 3.64
N ARG A 62 -5.94 -20.95 4.49
CA ARG A 62 -6.22 -22.33 4.06
C ARG A 62 -7.62 -22.48 3.46
N GLU A 63 -8.62 -21.93 4.14
CA GLU A 63 -9.99 -21.95 3.65
C GLU A 63 -10.11 -21.33 2.25
N ARG A 64 -9.45 -20.18 2.03
CA ARG A 64 -9.43 -19.51 0.73
C ARG A 64 -8.72 -20.34 -0.32
N ASN A 65 -7.58 -20.93 0.01
CA ASN A 65 -6.84 -21.83 -0.86
C ASN A 65 -7.69 -23.00 -1.32
N ASP A 66 -8.40 -23.68 -0.40
CA ASP A 66 -9.23 -24.83 -0.72
C ASP A 66 -10.39 -24.45 -1.66
N ALA A 67 -11.05 -23.32 -1.37
CA ALA A 67 -12.14 -22.80 -2.20
C ALA A 67 -11.66 -22.35 -3.59
N ASP A 68 -10.49 -21.71 -3.66
CA ASP A 68 -9.85 -21.30 -4.91
C ASP A 68 -9.42 -22.49 -5.75
N ASN A 69 -8.74 -23.46 -5.15
CA ASN A 69 -8.33 -24.69 -5.84
C ASN A 69 -9.55 -25.44 -6.40
N THR A 70 -10.61 -25.56 -5.61
CA THR A 70 -11.86 -26.21 -6.03
C THR A 70 -12.47 -25.50 -7.25
N TYR A 71 -12.53 -24.17 -7.23
CA TYR A 71 -13.11 -23.41 -8.33
C TYR A 71 -12.20 -23.40 -9.58
N GLN A 72 -10.90 -23.26 -9.39
CA GLN A 72 -9.93 -23.21 -10.49
C GLN A 72 -9.72 -24.56 -11.17
N ALA A 73 -9.96 -25.68 -10.47
CA ALA A 73 -9.95 -27.02 -11.05
C ALA A 73 -11.07 -27.22 -12.10
N LEU A 74 -12.13 -26.41 -12.07
CA LEU A 74 -13.20 -26.47 -13.06
C LEU A 74 -12.72 -25.80 -14.37
N PRO A 75 -12.89 -26.43 -15.55
CA PRO A 75 -12.45 -25.85 -16.81
C PRO A 75 -13.10 -24.48 -17.05
N ALA A 76 -12.30 -23.51 -17.51
CA ALA A 76 -12.80 -22.18 -17.87
C ALA A 76 -13.93 -22.28 -18.91
N GLY A 77 -15.05 -21.60 -18.67
CA GLY A 77 -16.22 -21.64 -19.55
C GLY A 77 -17.06 -22.93 -19.50
N SER A 78 -16.77 -23.87 -18.61
CA SER A 78 -17.59 -25.08 -18.43
C SER A 78 -18.95 -24.79 -17.76
N PRO A 79 -20.00 -25.61 -18.02
CA PRO A 79 -21.26 -25.55 -17.27
C PRO A 79 -21.07 -25.67 -15.76
N GLU A 80 -20.16 -26.53 -15.31
CA GLU A 80 -19.85 -26.78 -13.91
C GLU A 80 -19.25 -25.52 -13.26
N ARG A 81 -18.30 -24.86 -13.94
CA ARG A 81 -17.72 -23.60 -13.44
C ARG A 81 -18.75 -22.48 -13.38
N ARG A 82 -19.64 -22.38 -14.36
CA ARG A 82 -20.77 -21.42 -14.32
C ARG A 82 -21.70 -21.69 -13.13
N ALA A 83 -22.01 -22.96 -12.87
CA ALA A 83 -22.87 -23.35 -11.76
C ALA A 83 -22.23 -23.08 -10.39
N ALA A 84 -20.92 -23.25 -10.26
CA ALA A 84 -20.16 -22.99 -9.03
C ALA A 84 -19.95 -21.48 -8.75
N MET A 85 -20.01 -20.63 -9.78
CA MET A 85 -19.65 -19.22 -9.69
C MET A 85 -20.41 -18.42 -8.62
N PRO A 86 -21.75 -18.55 -8.45
CA PRO A 86 -22.45 -17.81 -7.40
C PRO A 86 -21.94 -18.13 -5.99
N ALA A 87 -21.70 -19.42 -5.70
CA ALA A 87 -21.16 -19.86 -4.41
C ALA A 87 -19.71 -19.36 -4.21
N TYR A 88 -18.88 -19.42 -5.26
CA TYR A 88 -17.53 -18.89 -5.22
C TYR A 88 -17.51 -17.38 -4.88
N LYS A 89 -18.35 -16.58 -5.56
CA LYS A 89 -18.45 -15.13 -5.31
C LYS A 89 -18.87 -14.81 -3.88
N SER A 90 -19.91 -15.49 -3.39
CA SER A 90 -20.37 -15.30 -2.01
C SER A 90 -19.31 -15.71 -0.99
N GLY A 91 -18.59 -16.81 -1.23
CA GLY A 91 -17.52 -17.27 -0.35
C GLY A 91 -16.33 -16.32 -0.31
N VAL A 92 -15.98 -15.68 -1.44
CA VAL A 92 -14.95 -14.63 -1.47
C VAL A 92 -15.35 -13.43 -0.61
N GLN A 93 -16.60 -12.96 -0.71
CA GLN A 93 -17.08 -11.80 0.06
C GLN A 93 -17.09 -12.08 1.56
N ASP A 94 -17.57 -13.26 1.96
CA ASP A 94 -17.60 -13.65 3.37
C ASP A 94 -16.19 -13.83 3.95
N TRP A 95 -15.29 -14.49 3.21
CA TRP A 95 -13.89 -14.61 3.60
C TRP A 95 -13.20 -13.24 3.73
N ALA A 96 -13.45 -12.33 2.77
CA ALA A 96 -12.87 -10.99 2.78
C ALA A 96 -13.28 -10.21 4.03
N GLY A 97 -14.56 -10.21 4.41
CA GLY A 97 -15.02 -9.52 5.63
C GLY A 97 -14.39 -10.06 6.91
N ARG A 98 -14.14 -11.37 6.98
CA ARG A 98 -13.41 -12.00 8.10
C ARG A 98 -11.93 -11.61 8.11
N MET A 99 -11.27 -11.58 6.95
CA MET A 99 -9.89 -11.12 6.82
C MET A 99 -9.73 -9.64 7.14
N GLU A 100 -10.63 -8.78 6.68
CA GLU A 100 -10.65 -7.35 7.00
C GLU A 100 -10.77 -7.12 8.52
N THR A 101 -11.57 -7.93 9.21
CA THR A 101 -11.67 -7.89 10.67
C THR A 101 -10.32 -8.18 11.33
N VAL A 102 -9.58 -9.19 10.83
CA VAL A 102 -8.23 -9.49 11.32
C VAL A 102 -7.27 -8.34 10.99
N LEU A 103 -7.24 -7.86 9.75
CA LEU A 103 -6.33 -6.77 9.36
C LEU A 103 -6.57 -5.48 10.15
N ALA A 104 -7.82 -5.13 10.43
CA ALA A 104 -8.16 -3.96 11.23
C ALA A 104 -7.54 -4.02 12.64
N ALA A 105 -7.47 -5.21 13.25
CA ALA A 105 -6.84 -5.41 14.56
C ALA A 105 -5.31 -5.22 14.53
N HIS A 106 -4.69 -5.30 13.35
CA HIS A 106 -3.24 -5.15 13.13
C HIS A 106 -2.87 -3.89 12.32
N ALA A 107 -3.83 -2.98 12.08
CA ALA A 107 -3.68 -1.87 11.14
C ALA A 107 -2.78 -0.73 11.62
N GLN A 108 -2.44 -0.66 12.92
CA GLN A 108 -1.71 0.46 13.50
C GLN A 108 -0.39 0.06 14.18
N PRO A 109 0.72 0.76 13.91
CA PRO A 109 0.92 1.64 12.73
C PRO A 109 0.71 0.91 11.40
N ASP A 110 0.54 1.69 10.34
CA ASP A 110 0.45 1.16 8.97
C ASP A 110 1.75 0.40 8.59
N ARG A 111 1.62 -0.89 8.27
CA ARG A 111 2.75 -1.81 8.05
C ARG A 111 2.69 -2.42 6.66
N TYR A 112 3.86 -2.75 6.13
CA TYR A 112 3.99 -3.33 4.79
C TYR A 112 3.21 -4.63 4.66
N LEU A 113 3.31 -5.56 5.62
CA LEU A 113 2.59 -6.83 5.58
C LEU A 113 1.06 -6.63 5.58
N THR A 114 0.53 -5.74 6.42
CA THR A 114 -0.90 -5.42 6.45
C THR A 114 -1.38 -4.88 5.10
N ARG A 115 -0.60 -3.99 4.45
CA ARG A 115 -0.94 -3.46 3.12
C ARG A 115 -0.87 -4.52 2.02
N THR A 116 0.12 -5.41 2.07
CA THR A 116 0.22 -6.53 1.12
C THR A 116 -0.97 -7.48 1.24
N LEU A 117 -1.40 -7.80 2.45
CA LEU A 117 -2.59 -8.62 2.67
C LEU A 117 -3.88 -7.91 2.26
N GLN A 118 -4.00 -6.61 2.53
CA GLN A 118 -5.15 -5.84 2.05
C GLN A 118 -5.25 -5.89 0.52
N ARG A 119 -4.12 -5.72 -0.18
CA ARG A 119 -4.08 -5.81 -1.64
C ARG A 119 -4.49 -7.20 -2.15
N TYR A 120 -4.05 -8.27 -1.50
CA TYR A 120 -4.50 -9.63 -1.85
C TYR A 120 -6.02 -9.80 -1.68
N ILE A 121 -6.60 -9.26 -0.61
CA ILE A 121 -8.06 -9.28 -0.38
C ILE A 121 -8.78 -8.53 -1.52
N ASP A 122 -8.32 -7.32 -1.83
CA ASP A 122 -8.90 -6.46 -2.86
C ASP A 122 -8.84 -7.12 -4.25
N ASP A 123 -7.70 -7.73 -4.60
CA ASP A 123 -7.52 -8.43 -5.88
C ASP A 123 -8.42 -9.68 -5.98
N THR A 124 -8.60 -10.40 -4.86
CA THR A 124 -9.49 -11.57 -4.81
C THR A 124 -10.96 -11.14 -4.96
N LEU A 125 -11.36 -10.05 -4.30
CA LEU A 125 -12.69 -9.45 -4.47
C LEU A 125 -12.90 -8.99 -5.92
N LEU A 126 -11.90 -8.33 -6.51
CA LEU A 126 -11.96 -7.85 -7.88
C LEU A 126 -12.10 -9.01 -8.87
N TYR A 127 -11.35 -10.10 -8.68
CA TYR A 127 -11.51 -11.32 -9.47
C TYR A 127 -12.94 -11.87 -9.37
N ALA A 128 -13.48 -12.02 -8.15
CA ALA A 128 -14.83 -12.52 -7.94
C ALA A 128 -15.90 -11.61 -8.58
N GLN A 129 -15.69 -10.30 -8.60
CA GLN A 129 -16.59 -9.38 -9.28
C GLN A 129 -16.53 -9.51 -10.81
N ASN A 130 -15.33 -9.73 -11.36
CA ASN A 130 -15.08 -9.69 -12.80
C ASN A 130 -15.24 -11.02 -13.55
N ILE A 131 -15.42 -12.14 -12.85
CA ILE A 131 -15.82 -13.39 -13.52
C ILE A 131 -17.30 -13.36 -13.92
N TYR A 132 -17.61 -13.77 -15.15
CA TYR A 132 -18.99 -13.78 -15.68
C TYR A 132 -19.35 -15.16 -16.23
N PRO A 133 -20.61 -15.61 -16.11
CA PRO A 133 -20.98 -16.95 -16.58
C PRO A 133 -20.88 -17.07 -18.11
N ASN A 134 -21.24 -16.02 -18.85
CA ASN A 134 -21.40 -16.08 -20.31
C ASN A 134 -20.36 -15.22 -21.07
N LYS A 135 -19.27 -14.82 -20.40
CA LYS A 135 -18.23 -13.97 -20.97
C LYS A 135 -16.89 -14.40 -20.40
N THR A 136 -15.90 -14.53 -21.27
CA THR A 136 -14.49 -14.56 -20.87
C THR A 136 -13.98 -13.12 -20.88
N ASP A 137 -13.54 -12.61 -19.74
CA ASP A 137 -13.00 -11.26 -19.65
C ASP A 137 -11.48 -11.29 -19.88
N PRO A 138 -10.91 -10.44 -20.76
CA PRO A 138 -9.46 -10.38 -20.94
C PRO A 138 -8.69 -10.02 -19.66
N TYR A 139 -9.36 -9.46 -18.64
CA TYR A 139 -8.78 -9.12 -17.35
C TYR A 139 -8.86 -10.25 -16.31
N ASP A 140 -9.57 -11.35 -16.58
CA ASP A 140 -9.72 -12.45 -15.60
C ASP A 140 -8.37 -13.04 -15.19
N LYS A 141 -7.54 -13.40 -16.19
CA LYS A 141 -6.21 -13.97 -15.93
C LYS A 141 -5.25 -12.96 -15.30
N PRO A 142 -5.10 -11.72 -15.82
CA PRO A 142 -4.27 -10.70 -15.17
C PRO A 142 -4.67 -10.40 -13.71
N THR A 143 -5.97 -10.34 -13.42
CA THR A 143 -6.47 -10.09 -12.05
C THR A 143 -6.10 -11.24 -11.13
N TRP A 144 -6.30 -12.49 -11.59
CA TRP A 144 -5.86 -13.69 -10.88
C TRP A 144 -4.35 -13.70 -10.62
N ASP A 145 -3.54 -13.50 -11.66
CA ASP A 145 -2.08 -13.54 -11.56
C ASP A 145 -1.54 -12.44 -10.63
N THR A 146 -2.17 -11.27 -10.59
CA THR A 146 -1.78 -10.18 -9.66
C THR A 146 -2.06 -10.59 -8.21
N GLY A 147 -3.25 -11.14 -7.92
CA GLY A 147 -3.56 -11.64 -6.58
C GLY A 147 -2.59 -12.73 -6.11
N VAL A 148 -2.11 -13.58 -7.01
CA VAL A 148 -1.08 -14.60 -6.70
C VAL A 148 0.25 -13.97 -6.26
N VAL A 149 0.64 -12.82 -6.81
CA VAL A 149 1.86 -12.11 -6.40
C VAL A 149 1.73 -11.59 -4.96
N ASP A 150 0.62 -10.95 -4.64
CA ASP A 150 0.39 -10.39 -3.30
C ASP A 150 0.25 -11.49 -2.24
N TYR A 151 -0.42 -12.59 -2.58
CA TYR A 151 -0.42 -13.83 -1.79
C TYR A 151 1.01 -14.33 -1.51
N GLY A 152 1.84 -14.43 -2.55
CA GLY A 152 3.22 -14.90 -2.45
C GLY A 152 4.08 -14.00 -1.57
N GLY A 153 3.89 -12.69 -1.63
CA GLY A 153 4.58 -11.72 -0.78
C GLY A 153 4.24 -11.90 0.71
N ALA A 154 2.96 -11.99 1.05
CA ALA A 154 2.51 -12.20 2.43
C ALA A 154 2.97 -13.56 2.98
N LEU A 155 2.80 -14.62 2.20
CA LEU A 155 3.24 -15.97 2.56
C LEU A 155 4.76 -16.05 2.75
N GLY A 156 5.53 -15.42 1.87
CA GLY A 156 6.98 -15.35 1.98
C GLY A 156 7.42 -14.72 3.30
N ARG A 157 6.77 -13.61 3.71
CA ARG A 157 7.06 -12.97 5.00
C ARG A 157 6.68 -13.87 6.18
N CYS A 158 5.50 -14.49 6.17
CA CYS A 158 5.09 -15.36 7.28
C CYS A 158 5.98 -16.61 7.38
N ASN A 159 6.42 -17.18 6.26
CA ASN A 159 7.34 -18.32 6.23
C ASN A 159 8.69 -17.97 6.87
N GLN A 160 9.22 -16.76 6.64
CA GLN A 160 10.45 -16.30 7.33
C GLN A 160 10.30 -16.28 8.85
N LEU A 161 9.07 -16.15 9.36
CA LEU A 161 8.74 -16.17 10.78
C LEU A 161 8.36 -17.56 11.29
N GLY A 162 8.40 -18.58 10.43
CA GLY A 162 8.07 -19.98 10.74
C GLY A 162 6.57 -20.29 10.71
N ILE A 163 5.77 -19.46 10.03
CA ILE A 163 4.30 -19.60 9.97
C ILE A 163 3.85 -19.68 8.52
N GLY A 164 3.10 -20.73 8.17
CA GLY A 164 2.62 -20.93 6.81
C GLY A 164 1.24 -21.56 6.75
N TRP A 165 0.66 -21.55 5.54
CA TRP A 165 -0.65 -22.12 5.23
C TRP A 165 -0.61 -22.96 3.93
N GLN A 166 0.58 -23.45 3.59
CA GLN A 166 0.83 -24.39 2.49
C GLN A 166 0.63 -25.81 3.03
N HIS A 167 -0.62 -26.29 3.06
CA HIS A 167 -0.90 -27.69 3.38
C HIS A 167 -1.68 -28.31 2.23
#